data_AF-A0A2W1UJG5-F1
#
_entry.id   AF-A0A2W1UJG5-F1
#
_cell.length_a   1.000
_cell.length_b   1.000
_cell.length_c   1.000
_cell.angle_alpha   90.00
_cell.angle_beta   90.00
_cell.angle_gamma   90.00
#
_symmetry.space_group_name_H-M   'P 1'
#
loop_
_entity.id
_entity.type
_entity.pdbx_description
1 polymer ?
#
loop_
_entity_poly.entity_id
_entity_poly.type
_entity_poly.pdbx_seq_one_letter_code
_entity_poly.pdbx_strand_id
1 'polypeptide(L)'
;MGIFDRWRRRKPDDSIDQTEYDILDEVEPDEQMIDETVTEQMLPGFRRFDDIVETVIEWYEDDAPDLDELRRTVLERTRLIWDARRTEEANWDWRSSQYDRLQFAFAELARDGFVTGMNLGVDQSDGFLEARDRRTPEETAPDGHREWAYVYFHEQDTDGLALHRCVLRLAYGSFRPAPDIDPDLVAKSMLSTRGEAAVNERSQLTAGERVASVLTDRGFDIDWDGTPSKRIGVVIDQWRKPLPFTDLDEARAVVANERLRVLWPGERGTADAAALDEEDGRWHVWATDEKAGAWSDGSWHDDVGDALDRFISTARSNQRRPLR
;
A
#
# COMPACT_ATOMS: atom_id res chain seq x y z
N MET A 1 11.47 -22.84 -12.85
CA MET A 1 10.56 -21.86 -13.48
C MET A 1 9.41 -21.70 -12.54
N GLY A 2 9.26 -20.51 -11.97
CA GLY A 2 8.13 -20.21 -11.08
C GLY A 2 6.85 -20.03 -11.89
N ILE A 3 5.69 -20.22 -11.27
CA ILE A 3 4.37 -19.97 -11.89
C ILE A 3 4.35 -18.57 -12.55
N PHE A 4 4.90 -17.56 -11.87
CA PHE A 4 5.05 -16.17 -12.34
C PHE A 4 5.95 -15.96 -13.57
N ASP A 5 6.88 -16.88 -13.89
CA ASP A 5 7.70 -16.78 -15.11
C ASP A 5 6.88 -17.01 -16.38
N ARG A 6 5.78 -17.77 -16.29
CA ARG A 6 4.83 -18.00 -17.41
C ARG A 6 4.00 -16.74 -17.71
N TRP A 7 3.83 -15.87 -16.73
CA TRP A 7 2.99 -14.66 -16.79
C TRP A 7 3.74 -13.39 -17.22
N ARG A 8 5.08 -13.45 -17.35
CA ARG A 8 5.87 -12.40 -18.02
C ARG A 8 5.61 -12.45 -19.53
N ARG A 9 4.57 -11.77 -20.01
CA ARG A 9 4.19 -11.73 -21.44
C ARG A 9 5.38 -11.32 -22.33
N ARG A 10 5.54 -12.06 -23.42
CA ARG A 10 6.40 -11.74 -24.57
C ARG A 10 5.75 -10.58 -25.34
N LYS A 11 6.55 -9.66 -25.90
CA LYS A 11 6.04 -8.48 -26.64
C LYS A 11 4.98 -8.90 -27.69
N PRO A 12 3.88 -8.14 -27.85
CA PRO A 12 2.90 -8.41 -28.91
C PRO A 12 3.57 -8.31 -30.29
N ASP A 13 3.12 -9.13 -31.23
CA ASP A 13 3.50 -9.06 -32.64
C ASP A 13 2.60 -8.02 -33.33
N ASP A 14 3.20 -6.96 -33.85
CA ASP A 14 2.49 -5.80 -34.46
C ASP A 14 1.82 -6.16 -35.81
N SER A 15 1.78 -7.45 -36.20
CA SER A 15 1.21 -7.92 -37.47
C SER A 15 -0.23 -8.41 -37.38
N ILE A 16 -0.91 -8.29 -36.24
CA ILE A 16 -2.29 -8.76 -36.07
C ILE A 16 -3.27 -7.65 -36.47
N ASP A 17 -4.14 -7.95 -37.44
CA ASP A 17 -5.22 -7.07 -37.89
C ASP A 17 -6.28 -6.94 -36.79
N GLN A 18 -6.39 -5.75 -36.20
CA GLN A 18 -7.28 -5.45 -35.08
C GLN A 18 -8.76 -5.31 -35.49
N THR A 19 -9.07 -5.34 -36.79
CA THR A 19 -10.45 -5.12 -37.29
C THR A 19 -11.34 -6.36 -37.26
N GLU A 20 -10.82 -7.52 -36.89
CA GLU A 20 -11.57 -8.78 -36.75
C GLU A 20 -12.16 -8.99 -35.32
N TYR A 21 -11.93 -8.06 -34.38
CA TYR A 21 -12.34 -8.16 -32.96
C TYR A 21 -13.65 -7.43 -32.59
N ASP A 22 -14.40 -6.91 -33.57
CA ASP A 22 -15.67 -6.18 -33.33
C ASP A 22 -16.92 -7.09 -33.24
N ILE A 23 -16.74 -8.35 -32.83
CA ILE A 23 -17.79 -9.18 -32.25
C ILE A 23 -17.34 -9.46 -30.81
N LEU A 24 -17.72 -8.59 -29.87
CA LEU A 24 -17.68 -8.92 -28.44
C LEU A 24 -18.76 -9.98 -28.21
N ASP A 25 -18.47 -11.22 -28.58
CA ASP A 25 -19.16 -12.36 -27.99
C ASP A 25 -18.86 -12.31 -26.48
N GLU A 26 -19.88 -12.44 -25.64
CA GLU A 26 -19.75 -12.70 -24.21
C GLU A 26 -18.89 -13.97 -24.06
N VAL A 27 -17.58 -13.79 -23.82
CA VAL A 27 -16.65 -14.91 -23.70
C VAL A 27 -16.77 -15.43 -22.28
N GLU A 28 -17.35 -16.62 -22.15
CA GLU A 28 -17.38 -17.35 -20.88
C GLU A 28 -15.97 -17.40 -20.27
N PRO A 29 -15.80 -16.99 -19.00
CA PRO A 29 -14.49 -16.92 -18.37
C PRO A 29 -13.87 -18.32 -18.23
N ASP A 30 -12.72 -18.52 -18.88
CA ASP A 30 -11.93 -19.72 -18.63
C ASP A 30 -10.97 -19.55 -17.43
N GLU A 31 -10.35 -20.66 -16.99
CA GLU A 31 -9.39 -20.63 -15.87
C GLU A 31 -8.20 -19.69 -16.12
N GLN A 32 -7.81 -19.47 -17.37
CA GLN A 32 -6.69 -18.58 -17.70
C GLN A 32 -7.10 -17.12 -17.49
N MET A 33 -8.29 -16.72 -17.94
CA MET A 33 -8.82 -15.37 -17.70
C MET A 33 -8.96 -15.09 -16.20
N ILE A 34 -9.49 -16.04 -15.45
CA ILE A 34 -9.59 -15.96 -13.97
C ILE A 34 -8.19 -15.82 -13.36
N ASP A 35 -7.23 -16.63 -13.76
CA ASP A 35 -5.85 -16.56 -13.25
C ASP A 35 -5.19 -15.20 -13.52
N GLU A 36 -5.39 -14.62 -14.72
CA GLU A 36 -4.87 -13.30 -15.11
C GLU A 36 -5.44 -12.22 -14.19
N THR A 37 -6.77 -12.18 -14.05
CA THR A 37 -7.48 -11.22 -13.21
C THR A 37 -7.08 -11.34 -11.73
N VAL A 38 -7.07 -12.56 -11.18
CA VAL A 38 -6.61 -12.80 -9.79
C VAL A 38 -5.19 -12.30 -9.61
N THR A 39 -4.29 -12.59 -10.56
CA THR A 39 -2.89 -12.17 -10.50
C THR A 39 -2.76 -10.65 -10.49
N GLU A 40 -3.51 -9.94 -11.33
CA GLU A 40 -3.53 -8.48 -11.41
C GLU A 40 -4.02 -7.83 -10.11
N GLN A 41 -5.08 -8.36 -9.51
CA GLN A 41 -5.64 -7.86 -8.25
C GLN A 41 -4.74 -8.18 -7.03
N MET A 42 -4.08 -9.35 -7.05
CA MET A 42 -3.27 -9.84 -5.94
C MET A 42 -1.88 -9.19 -5.89
N LEU A 43 -1.21 -9.04 -7.03
CA LEU A 43 0.22 -8.71 -7.08
C LEU A 43 0.62 -7.33 -6.50
N PRO A 44 -0.19 -6.27 -6.59
CA PRO A 44 0.06 -5.03 -5.86
C PRO A 44 0.14 -5.22 -4.34
N GLY A 45 -0.55 -6.25 -3.83
CA GLY A 45 -0.51 -6.70 -2.45
C GLY A 45 -1.38 -5.91 -1.48
N PHE A 46 -2.34 -5.13 -1.96
CA PHE A 46 -3.19 -4.27 -1.10
C PHE A 46 -4.54 -4.90 -0.74
N ARG A 47 -5.09 -5.77 -1.58
CA ARG A 47 -6.43 -6.36 -1.39
C ARG A 47 -6.37 -7.61 -0.50
N ARG A 48 -7.41 -7.81 0.31
CA ARG A 48 -7.59 -9.06 1.08
C ARG A 48 -7.96 -10.20 0.13
N PHE A 49 -7.75 -11.43 0.58
CA PHE A 49 -8.07 -12.61 -0.20
C PHE A 49 -9.55 -12.63 -0.61
N ASP A 50 -10.45 -12.38 0.33
CA ASP A 50 -11.90 -12.40 0.07
C ASP A 50 -12.30 -11.25 -0.87
N ASP A 51 -11.74 -10.05 -0.72
CA ASP A 51 -11.98 -8.93 -1.64
C ASP A 51 -11.61 -9.28 -3.09
N ILE A 52 -10.50 -10.01 -3.29
CA ILE A 52 -10.08 -10.46 -4.62
C ILE A 52 -11.10 -11.46 -5.17
N VAL A 53 -11.49 -12.46 -4.37
CA VAL A 53 -12.49 -13.46 -4.78
C VAL A 53 -13.79 -12.78 -5.18
N GLU A 54 -14.32 -11.88 -4.34
CA GLU A 54 -15.54 -11.13 -4.60
C GLU A 54 -15.42 -10.29 -5.88
N THR A 55 -14.34 -9.52 -6.03
CA THR A 55 -14.11 -8.69 -7.22
C THR A 55 -14.04 -9.52 -8.51
N VAL A 56 -13.36 -10.66 -8.48
CA VAL A 56 -13.24 -11.54 -9.66
C VAL A 56 -14.60 -12.17 -10.00
N ILE A 57 -15.39 -12.55 -9.00
CA ILE A 57 -16.76 -13.05 -9.23
C ILE A 57 -17.62 -11.96 -9.87
N GLU A 58 -17.62 -10.74 -9.30
CA GLU A 58 -18.39 -9.61 -9.80
C GLU A 58 -18.03 -9.26 -11.26
N TRP A 59 -16.76 -9.41 -11.66
CA TRP A 59 -16.34 -9.15 -13.03
C TRP A 59 -16.86 -10.14 -14.06
N TYR A 60 -17.19 -11.35 -13.64
CA TYR A 60 -17.53 -12.45 -14.54
C TYR A 60 -18.93 -13.01 -14.33
N GLU A 61 -19.69 -12.53 -13.33
CA GLU A 61 -21.00 -13.10 -12.99
C GLU A 61 -22.05 -12.95 -14.10
N ASP A 62 -21.95 -11.90 -14.93
CA ASP A 62 -22.85 -11.67 -16.06
C ASP A 62 -22.53 -12.59 -17.26
N ASP A 63 -21.27 -12.99 -17.42
CA ASP A 63 -20.79 -13.82 -18.55
C ASP A 63 -20.73 -15.33 -18.21
N ALA A 64 -20.89 -15.70 -16.94
CA ALA A 64 -20.80 -17.08 -16.48
C ALA A 64 -22.15 -17.81 -16.56
N PRO A 65 -22.22 -19.01 -17.18
CA PRO A 65 -23.46 -19.77 -17.29
C PRO A 65 -23.91 -20.40 -15.96
N ASP A 66 -22.97 -20.66 -15.05
CA ASP A 66 -23.23 -21.18 -13.70
C ASP A 66 -22.40 -20.39 -12.67
N LEU A 67 -23.10 -19.57 -11.90
CA LEU A 67 -22.49 -18.71 -10.89
C LEU A 67 -21.90 -19.49 -9.71
N ASP A 68 -22.45 -20.66 -9.35
CA ASP A 68 -21.90 -21.47 -8.27
C ASP A 68 -20.61 -22.19 -8.73
N GLU A 69 -20.55 -22.62 -9.99
CA GLU A 69 -19.33 -23.13 -10.60
C GLU A 69 -18.25 -22.04 -10.74
N LEU A 70 -18.63 -20.83 -11.16
CA LEU A 70 -17.73 -19.67 -11.20
C LEU A 70 -17.13 -19.41 -9.80
N ARG A 71 -17.99 -19.28 -8.77
CA ARG A 71 -17.55 -19.04 -7.38
C ARG A 71 -16.55 -20.09 -6.91
N ARG A 72 -16.85 -21.37 -7.13
CA ARG A 72 -15.95 -22.47 -6.76
C ARG A 72 -14.61 -22.36 -7.49
N THR A 73 -14.65 -22.09 -8.79
CA THR A 73 -13.45 -21.98 -9.62
C THR A 73 -12.61 -20.79 -9.19
N VAL A 74 -13.18 -19.60 -9.05
CA VAL A 74 -12.47 -18.40 -8.58
C VAL A 74 -11.82 -18.63 -7.22
N LEU A 75 -12.51 -19.26 -6.26
CA LEU A 75 -11.95 -19.57 -4.94
C LEU A 75 -10.75 -20.53 -5.05
N GLU A 76 -10.87 -21.61 -5.81
CA GLU A 76 -9.81 -22.59 -6.04
C GLU A 76 -8.58 -21.95 -6.72
N ARG A 77 -8.81 -21.17 -7.77
CA ARG A 77 -7.76 -20.46 -8.52
C ARG A 77 -7.07 -19.39 -7.67
N THR A 78 -7.84 -18.61 -6.91
CA THR A 78 -7.30 -17.58 -6.01
C THR A 78 -6.42 -18.20 -4.94
N ARG A 79 -6.87 -19.27 -4.28
CA ARG A 79 -6.05 -19.97 -3.27
C ARG A 79 -4.75 -20.51 -3.86
N LEU A 80 -4.80 -21.13 -5.04
CA LEU A 80 -3.62 -21.64 -5.72
C LEU A 80 -2.57 -20.54 -5.97
N ILE A 81 -3.00 -19.40 -6.53
CA ILE A 81 -2.12 -18.27 -6.88
C ILE A 81 -1.58 -17.58 -5.61
N TRP A 82 -2.44 -17.40 -4.61
CA TRP A 82 -2.10 -16.81 -3.32
C TRP A 82 -1.02 -17.61 -2.58
N ASP A 83 -1.20 -18.92 -2.44
CA ASP A 83 -0.24 -19.80 -1.76
C ASP A 83 1.11 -19.84 -2.51
N ALA A 84 1.06 -19.81 -3.85
CA ALA A 84 2.26 -19.71 -4.68
C ALA A 84 3.02 -18.40 -4.42
N ARG A 85 2.29 -17.29 -4.30
CA ARG A 85 2.86 -15.98 -3.96
C ARG A 85 3.47 -15.99 -2.55
N ARG A 86 2.77 -16.50 -1.55
CA ARG A 86 3.30 -16.65 -0.17
C ARG A 86 4.60 -17.43 -0.11
N THR A 87 4.69 -18.51 -0.89
CA THR A 87 5.92 -19.30 -0.99
C THR A 87 7.08 -18.49 -1.59
N GLU A 88 6.79 -17.63 -2.57
CA GLU A 88 7.79 -16.70 -3.14
C GLU A 88 8.25 -15.66 -2.10
N GLU A 89 7.32 -15.07 -1.35
CA GLU A 89 7.58 -14.05 -0.34
C GLU A 89 8.60 -14.48 0.70
N ALA A 90 8.54 -15.75 1.11
CA ALA A 90 9.48 -16.33 2.08
C ALA A 90 10.95 -16.25 1.64
N ASN A 91 11.22 -16.07 0.33
CA ASN A 91 12.56 -16.02 -0.23
C ASN A 91 13.01 -14.60 -0.60
N TRP A 92 12.19 -13.57 -0.32
CA TRP A 92 12.51 -12.21 -0.69
C TRP A 92 13.61 -11.60 0.18
N ASP A 93 14.56 -10.93 -0.48
CA ASP A 93 15.39 -9.92 0.18
C ASP A 93 14.61 -8.59 0.23
N TRP A 94 14.21 -8.19 1.43
CA TRP A 94 13.55 -6.92 1.68
C TRP A 94 14.44 -5.73 1.30
N ARG A 95 15.77 -5.87 1.27
CA ARG A 95 16.68 -4.77 0.91
C ARG A 95 16.56 -4.34 -0.55
N SER A 96 16.13 -5.25 -1.43
CA SER A 96 15.88 -4.92 -2.84
C SER A 96 14.44 -4.52 -3.14
N SER A 97 13.56 -4.53 -2.13
CA SER A 97 12.14 -4.18 -2.29
C SER A 97 11.96 -2.67 -2.45
N GLN A 98 11.34 -2.25 -3.55
CA GLN A 98 10.91 -0.86 -3.72
C GLN A 98 9.74 -0.50 -2.81
N TYR A 99 8.92 -1.47 -2.41
CA TYR A 99 7.86 -1.24 -1.44
C TYR A 99 8.42 -0.82 -0.08
N ASP A 100 9.41 -1.55 0.45
CA ASP A 100 10.06 -1.21 1.72
C ASP A 100 10.77 0.15 1.65
N ARG A 101 11.49 0.42 0.54
CA ARG A 101 12.14 1.74 0.33
C ARG A 101 11.14 2.88 0.30
N LEU A 102 9.98 2.69 -0.34
CA LEU A 102 8.92 3.70 -0.40
C LEU A 102 8.29 3.91 0.98
N GLN A 103 8.09 2.85 1.77
CA GLN A 103 7.65 2.99 3.15
C GLN A 103 8.62 3.83 3.99
N PHE A 104 9.94 3.62 3.85
CA PHE A 104 10.92 4.44 4.55
C PHE A 104 10.90 5.90 4.10
N ALA A 105 10.71 6.16 2.79
CA ALA A 105 10.53 7.50 2.26
C ALA A 105 9.28 8.18 2.86
N PHE A 106 8.15 7.48 2.90
CA PHE A 106 6.90 8.01 3.46
C PHE A 106 7.01 8.23 4.97
N ALA A 107 7.66 7.33 5.70
CA ALA A 107 7.91 7.53 7.12
C ALA A 107 8.83 8.74 7.40
N GLU A 108 9.74 9.08 6.50
CA GLU A 108 10.55 10.31 6.58
C GLU A 108 9.68 11.54 6.32
N LEU A 109 8.92 11.56 5.24
CA LEU A 109 8.01 12.67 4.89
C LEU A 109 6.96 12.90 5.98
N ALA A 110 6.44 11.84 6.61
CA ALA A 110 5.53 11.96 7.74
C ALA A 110 6.14 12.74 8.91
N ARG A 111 7.44 12.57 9.18
CA ARG A 111 8.15 13.35 10.22
C ARG A 111 8.32 14.82 9.82
N ASP A 112 8.32 15.13 8.53
CA ASP A 112 8.37 16.49 8.00
C ASP A 112 6.98 17.16 7.94
N GLY A 113 5.95 16.52 8.49
CA GLY A 113 4.59 17.05 8.56
C GLY A 113 3.76 16.78 7.30
N PHE A 114 4.03 15.68 6.59
CA PHE A 114 3.16 15.19 5.52
C PHE A 114 2.17 14.16 6.06
N VAL A 115 0.95 14.18 5.54
CA VAL A 115 0.13 12.96 5.50
C VAL A 115 0.70 12.07 4.39
N THR A 116 1.00 10.82 4.71
CA THR A 116 1.48 9.85 3.72
C THR A 116 0.51 8.68 3.60
N GLY A 117 0.16 8.29 2.37
CA GLY A 117 -0.78 7.18 2.13
C GLY A 117 -0.35 6.28 0.99
N MET A 118 -0.46 4.97 1.18
CA MET A 118 -0.33 3.98 0.11
C MET A 118 -1.71 3.39 -0.14
N ASN A 119 -2.11 3.27 -1.41
CA ASN A 119 -3.42 2.75 -1.79
C ASN A 119 -4.58 3.50 -1.09
N LEU A 120 -4.50 4.83 -1.14
CA LEU A 120 -5.39 5.73 -0.41
C LEU A 120 -6.56 6.17 -1.29
N GLY A 121 -7.78 5.73 -0.97
CA GLY A 121 -8.95 5.92 -1.80
C GLY A 121 -8.90 5.14 -3.13
N VAL A 122 -10.03 5.10 -3.81
CA VAL A 122 -10.15 4.44 -5.12
C VAL A 122 -9.50 5.30 -6.20
N ASP A 123 -9.83 6.60 -6.21
CA ASP A 123 -9.33 7.58 -7.15
C ASP A 123 -8.59 8.75 -6.48
N GLN A 124 -8.13 9.71 -7.28
CA GLN A 124 -7.41 10.88 -6.77
C GLN A 124 -8.25 11.75 -5.83
N SER A 125 -9.53 11.96 -6.13
CA SER A 125 -10.41 12.84 -5.34
C SER A 125 -10.70 12.23 -3.97
N ASP A 126 -11.04 10.95 -3.96
CA ASP A 126 -11.29 10.19 -2.73
C ASP A 126 -10.02 10.11 -1.89
N GLY A 127 -8.88 9.80 -2.51
CA GLY A 127 -7.59 9.78 -1.83
C GLY A 127 -7.23 11.12 -1.19
N PHE A 128 -7.57 12.25 -1.81
CA PHE A 128 -7.34 13.56 -1.20
C PHE A 128 -8.21 13.80 0.04
N LEU A 129 -9.49 13.42 -0.02
CA LEU A 129 -10.41 13.54 1.12
C LEU A 129 -9.92 12.69 2.30
N GLU A 130 -9.53 11.44 2.04
CA GLU A 130 -8.95 10.58 3.07
C GLU A 130 -7.64 11.15 3.64
N ALA A 131 -6.76 11.68 2.79
CA ALA A 131 -5.51 12.29 3.26
C ALA A 131 -5.80 13.46 4.19
N ARG A 132 -6.77 14.30 3.84
CA ARG A 132 -7.17 15.46 4.65
C ARG A 132 -7.74 15.03 6.00
N ASP A 133 -8.54 13.97 6.03
CA ASP A 133 -9.23 13.51 7.23
C ASP A 133 -8.29 12.75 8.18
N ARG A 134 -7.17 12.20 7.67
CA ARG A 134 -6.11 11.56 8.47
C ARG A 134 -5.17 12.56 9.17
N ARG A 135 -5.30 13.86 8.94
CA ARG A 135 -4.48 14.88 9.61
C ARG A 135 -4.71 14.84 11.12
N THR A 136 -3.63 14.89 11.88
CA THR A 136 -3.70 14.84 13.34
C THR A 136 -4.10 16.20 13.89
N PRO A 137 -5.16 16.29 14.72
CA PRO A 137 -5.50 17.52 15.43
C PRO A 137 -4.36 17.99 16.33
N GLU A 138 -4.01 19.27 16.23
CA GLU A 138 -3.00 19.93 17.05
C GLU A 138 -3.43 21.37 17.31
N GLU A 139 -3.82 21.68 18.56
CA GLU A 139 -4.37 23.00 18.93
C GLU A 139 -3.43 24.16 18.65
N THR A 140 -2.12 23.92 18.69
CA THR A 140 -1.09 24.94 18.44
C THR A 140 -0.79 25.16 16.96
N ALA A 141 -1.34 24.33 16.07
CA ALA A 141 -1.12 24.46 14.63
C ALA A 141 -2.04 25.54 14.01
N PRO A 142 -1.61 26.27 12.96
CA PRO A 142 -2.35 27.40 12.40
C PRO A 142 -3.78 27.10 11.94
N ASP A 143 -4.04 25.88 11.46
CA ASP A 143 -5.34 25.40 11.00
C ASP A 143 -5.90 24.26 11.88
N GLY A 144 -5.34 24.09 13.08
CA GLY A 144 -5.71 23.03 14.02
C GLY A 144 -5.19 21.64 13.66
N HIS A 145 -4.32 21.52 12.65
CA HIS A 145 -3.73 20.24 12.23
C HIS A 145 -2.21 20.30 12.10
N ARG A 146 -1.54 19.25 12.56
CA ARG A 146 -0.09 19.14 12.53
C ARG A 146 0.44 19.18 11.10
N GLU A 147 -0.08 18.32 10.24
CA GLU A 147 0.41 18.14 8.87
C GLU A 147 0.07 19.32 7.96
N TRP A 148 1.05 19.79 7.21
CA TRP A 148 0.91 20.90 6.28
C TRP A 148 0.79 20.46 4.82
N ALA A 149 1.22 19.24 4.50
CA ALA A 149 1.28 18.69 3.15
C ALA A 149 0.81 17.24 3.10
N TYR A 150 0.70 16.70 1.90
CA TYR A 150 0.38 15.28 1.67
C TYR A 150 1.17 14.70 0.50
N VAL A 151 1.34 13.39 0.54
CA VAL A 151 1.77 12.56 -0.59
C VAL A 151 1.09 11.20 -0.51
N TYR A 152 0.51 10.73 -1.60
CA TYR A 152 -0.09 9.40 -1.67
C TYR A 152 -0.17 8.87 -3.09
N PHE A 153 -0.51 7.59 -3.22
CA PHE A 153 -1.09 7.04 -4.45
C PHE A 153 -2.39 6.34 -4.08
N HIS A 154 -3.34 6.31 -5.01
CA HIS A 154 -4.65 5.68 -4.85
C HIS A 154 -4.68 4.32 -5.55
N GLU A 155 -5.80 3.61 -5.43
CA GLU A 155 -5.92 2.23 -5.88
C GLU A 155 -5.63 2.04 -7.36
N GLN A 156 -6.21 2.87 -8.23
CA GLN A 156 -5.97 2.80 -9.68
C GLN A 156 -4.51 3.03 -10.08
N ASP A 157 -3.67 3.65 -9.23
CA ASP A 157 -2.24 3.78 -9.53
C ASP A 157 -1.46 2.49 -9.30
N THR A 158 -2.08 1.50 -8.65
CA THR A 158 -1.45 0.23 -8.32
C THR A 158 -1.49 -0.78 -9.46
N ASP A 159 -2.27 -0.50 -10.50
CA ASP A 159 -2.41 -1.32 -11.68
C ASP A 159 -1.04 -1.66 -12.29
N GLY A 160 -0.80 -2.96 -12.44
CA GLY A 160 0.43 -3.50 -13.01
C GLY A 160 1.66 -3.45 -12.10
N LEU A 161 1.53 -3.03 -10.83
CA LEU A 161 2.60 -3.22 -9.83
C LEU A 161 2.95 -4.71 -9.71
N ALA A 162 4.25 -4.98 -9.65
CA ALA A 162 4.86 -6.32 -9.61
C ALA A 162 4.64 -7.23 -10.84
N LEU A 163 3.71 -6.94 -11.75
CA LEU A 163 3.60 -7.66 -13.03
C LEU A 163 4.76 -7.32 -13.97
N HIS A 164 5.04 -6.02 -14.10
CA HIS A 164 6.01 -5.49 -15.03
C HIS A 164 6.60 -4.17 -14.53
N ARG A 165 7.64 -3.68 -15.21
CA ARG A 165 8.16 -2.34 -14.95
C ARG A 165 7.08 -1.32 -15.26
N CYS A 166 6.67 -0.53 -14.27
CA CYS A 166 5.64 0.50 -14.41
C CYS A 166 6.10 1.83 -13.80
N VAL A 167 5.26 2.87 -13.92
CA VAL A 167 5.49 4.18 -13.31
C VAL A 167 4.35 4.43 -12.32
N LEU A 168 4.62 4.26 -11.03
CA LEU A 168 3.68 4.57 -9.96
C LEU A 168 3.52 6.09 -9.84
N ARG A 169 2.29 6.58 -9.85
CA ARG A 169 2.02 8.03 -9.78
C ARG A 169 1.71 8.45 -8.35
N LEU A 170 2.44 9.42 -7.84
CA LEU A 170 2.20 10.00 -6.52
C LEU A 170 1.50 11.36 -6.66
N ALA A 171 0.30 11.45 -6.10
CA ALA A 171 -0.34 12.72 -5.82
C ALA A 171 0.35 13.38 -4.63
N TYR A 172 0.53 14.69 -4.68
CA TYR A 172 1.08 15.49 -3.59
C TYR A 172 0.48 16.88 -3.61
N GLY A 173 0.68 17.61 -2.52
CA GLY A 173 0.26 19.01 -2.41
C GLY A 173 0.35 19.50 -0.97
N SER A 174 -0.21 20.69 -0.74
CA SER A 174 -0.21 21.36 0.55
C SER A 174 -1.64 21.62 1.03
N PHE A 175 -1.92 21.36 2.30
CA PHE A 175 -3.17 21.75 2.96
C PHE A 175 -3.15 23.22 3.40
N ARG A 176 -1.97 23.74 3.72
CA ARG A 176 -1.74 25.11 4.20
C ARG A 176 -0.40 25.64 3.69
N PRO A 177 -0.14 26.95 3.82
CA PRO A 177 1.14 27.53 3.41
C PRO A 177 2.33 26.76 3.99
N ALA A 178 3.36 26.55 3.16
CA ALA A 178 4.56 25.85 3.59
C ALA A 178 5.21 26.53 4.81
N PRO A 179 5.76 25.76 5.76
CA PRO A 179 6.24 26.29 7.04
C PRO A 179 7.45 27.21 6.91
N ASP A 180 8.14 27.23 5.77
CA ASP A 180 9.27 28.11 5.45
C ASP A 180 8.84 29.49 4.93
N ILE A 181 7.55 29.70 4.66
CA ILE A 181 7.02 30.99 4.20
C ILE A 181 6.78 31.90 5.42
N ASP A 182 7.35 33.10 5.39
CA ASP A 182 7.14 34.13 6.42
C ASP A 182 5.64 34.35 6.69
N PRO A 183 5.15 34.16 7.93
CA PRO A 183 3.75 34.36 8.28
C PRO A 183 3.20 35.76 7.94
N ASP A 184 4.02 36.81 8.04
CA ASP A 184 3.61 38.17 7.67
C ASP A 184 3.43 38.31 6.15
N LEU A 185 4.24 37.59 5.37
CA LEU A 185 4.07 37.51 3.92
C LEU A 185 2.81 36.74 3.56
N VAL A 186 2.54 35.62 4.23
CA VAL A 186 1.29 34.87 4.07
C VAL A 186 0.10 35.79 4.34
N ALA A 187 0.06 36.45 5.51
CA ALA A 187 -1.03 37.33 5.90
C ALA A 187 -1.27 38.46 4.88
N LYS A 188 -0.21 39.06 4.35
CA LYS A 188 -0.31 40.09 3.29
C LYS A 188 -0.81 39.51 1.97
N SER A 189 -0.30 38.34 1.56
CA SER A 189 -0.69 37.67 0.32
C SER A 189 -2.16 37.25 0.31
N MET A 190 -2.69 36.81 1.46
CA MET A 190 -4.10 36.43 1.62
C MET A 190 -5.08 37.61 1.48
N LEU A 191 -4.60 38.86 1.42
CA LEU A 191 -5.43 40.04 1.13
C LEU A 191 -5.83 40.15 -0.35
N SER A 192 -5.36 39.25 -1.22
CA SER A 192 -5.69 39.25 -2.64
C SER A 192 -5.70 37.83 -3.24
N THR A 193 -6.58 37.58 -4.20
CA THR A 193 -6.65 36.30 -4.92
C THR A 193 -5.32 35.92 -5.59
N ARG A 194 -4.60 36.90 -6.14
CA ARG A 194 -3.30 36.66 -6.78
C ARG A 194 -2.22 36.27 -5.76
N GLY A 195 -2.20 36.91 -4.60
CA GLY A 195 -1.26 36.60 -3.53
C GLY A 195 -1.53 35.21 -2.93
N GLU A 196 -2.80 34.91 -2.66
CA GLU A 196 -3.24 33.58 -2.24
C GLU A 196 -2.80 32.49 -3.23
N ALA A 197 -3.08 32.68 -4.53
CA ALA A 197 -2.65 31.74 -5.57
C ALA A 197 -1.13 31.54 -5.60
N ALA A 198 -0.34 32.61 -5.44
CA ALA A 198 1.12 32.52 -5.41
C ALA A 198 1.66 31.78 -4.17
N VAL A 199 1.02 31.96 -3.00
CA VAL A 199 1.38 31.21 -1.78
C VAL A 199 1.03 29.73 -1.94
N ASN A 200 -0.14 29.42 -2.52
CA ASN A 200 -0.56 28.05 -2.76
C ASN A 200 0.37 27.34 -3.76
N GLU A 201 0.69 27.97 -4.89
CA GLU A 201 1.62 27.44 -5.89
C GLU A 201 3.01 27.20 -5.30
N ARG A 202 3.54 28.16 -4.54
CA ARG A 202 4.82 28.01 -3.83
C ARG A 202 4.77 26.84 -2.85
N SER A 203 3.69 26.69 -2.08
CA SER A 203 3.58 25.64 -1.06
C SER A 203 3.47 24.24 -1.69
N GLN A 204 2.75 24.12 -2.80
CA GLN A 204 2.71 22.88 -3.57
C GLN A 204 4.08 22.55 -4.18
N LEU A 205 4.80 23.54 -4.72
CA LEU A 205 6.15 23.35 -5.22
C LEU A 205 7.10 22.88 -4.10
N THR A 206 7.10 23.55 -2.95
CA THR A 206 7.90 23.14 -1.78
C THR A 206 7.59 21.69 -1.37
N ALA A 207 6.31 21.30 -1.37
CA ALA A 207 5.90 19.94 -1.07
C ALA A 207 6.45 18.94 -2.11
N GLY A 208 6.30 19.23 -3.40
CA GLY A 208 6.81 18.40 -4.50
C GLY A 208 8.32 18.25 -4.47
N GLU A 209 9.07 19.33 -4.24
CA GLU A 209 10.53 19.32 -4.11
C GLU A 209 10.98 18.43 -2.95
N ARG A 210 10.29 18.51 -1.80
CA ARG A 210 10.61 17.65 -0.66
C ARG A 210 10.35 16.18 -0.96
N VAL A 211 9.20 15.85 -1.58
CA VAL A 211 8.89 14.47 -2.00
C VAL A 211 9.94 13.95 -2.98
N ALA A 212 10.25 14.72 -4.03
CA ALA A 212 11.24 14.37 -5.03
C ALA A 212 12.63 14.15 -4.43
N SER A 213 13.07 15.02 -3.52
CA SER A 213 14.33 14.87 -2.80
C SER A 213 14.38 13.57 -2.01
N VAL A 214 13.38 13.31 -1.16
CA VAL A 214 13.37 12.10 -0.30
C VAL A 214 13.35 10.82 -1.15
N LEU A 215 12.60 10.79 -2.25
CA LEU A 215 12.57 9.65 -3.15
C LEU A 215 13.92 9.44 -3.85
N THR A 216 14.52 10.51 -4.36
CA THR A 216 15.83 10.46 -5.02
C THR A 216 16.93 9.99 -4.07
N ASP A 217 16.93 10.49 -2.83
CA ASP A 217 17.88 10.08 -1.77
C ASP A 217 17.75 8.60 -1.39
N ARG A 218 16.56 8.01 -1.61
CA ARG A 218 16.27 6.57 -1.44
C ARG A 218 16.53 5.75 -2.71
N GLY A 219 17.09 6.38 -3.74
CA GLY A 219 17.49 5.75 -5.00
C GLY A 219 16.31 5.36 -5.89
N PHE A 220 15.23 6.14 -5.86
CA PHE A 220 14.18 6.04 -6.87
C PHE A 220 14.54 6.86 -8.10
N ASP A 221 14.22 6.31 -9.27
CA ASP A 221 14.17 7.05 -10.52
C ASP A 221 12.77 7.69 -10.64
N ILE A 222 12.73 9.01 -10.78
CA ILE A 222 11.49 9.80 -10.74
C ILE A 222 11.28 10.58 -12.05
N ASP A 223 10.02 10.63 -12.50
CA ASP A 223 9.56 11.50 -13.58
C ASP A 223 8.76 12.67 -12.98
N TRP A 224 9.44 13.79 -12.79
CA TRP A 224 8.83 15.04 -12.38
C TRP A 224 9.64 16.24 -12.89
N ASP A 225 8.96 17.25 -13.43
CA ASP A 225 9.56 18.41 -14.11
C ASP A 225 9.52 19.68 -13.25
N GLY A 226 9.12 19.56 -11.97
CA GLY A 226 8.94 20.70 -11.08
C GLY A 226 7.58 21.38 -11.19
N THR A 227 6.66 20.89 -12.04
CA THR A 227 5.32 21.48 -12.18
C THR A 227 4.41 21.01 -11.03
N PRO A 228 3.83 21.92 -10.21
CA PRO A 228 2.96 21.55 -9.08
C PRO A 228 1.71 20.75 -9.47
N SER A 229 1.19 20.96 -10.68
CA SER A 229 0.01 20.24 -11.20
C SER A 229 0.32 18.85 -11.74
N LYS A 230 1.60 18.50 -11.94
CA LYS A 230 2.01 17.18 -12.44
C LYS A 230 2.30 16.27 -11.24
N ARG A 231 1.67 15.09 -11.20
CA ARG A 231 1.98 14.02 -10.24
C ARG A 231 3.42 13.53 -10.42
N ILE A 232 4.08 13.14 -9.32
CA ILE A 232 5.44 12.59 -9.38
C ILE A 232 5.35 11.13 -9.83
N GLY A 233 5.96 10.80 -10.98
CA GLY A 233 6.11 9.42 -11.41
C GLY A 233 7.29 8.75 -10.73
N VAL A 234 7.14 7.52 -10.27
CA VAL A 234 8.22 6.71 -9.67
C VAL A 234 8.36 5.44 -10.48
N VAL A 235 9.55 5.17 -11.01
CA VAL A 235 9.79 3.93 -11.75
C VAL A 235 9.88 2.75 -10.78
N ILE A 236 9.01 1.76 -11.00
CA ILE A 236 8.92 0.54 -10.21
C ILE A 236 9.21 -0.67 -11.09
N ASP A 237 10.13 -1.52 -10.66
CA ASP A 237 10.56 -2.75 -11.34
C ASP A 237 10.79 -3.93 -10.38
N GLN A 238 10.85 -3.68 -9.08
CA GLN A 238 11.01 -4.63 -7.98
C GLN A 238 10.02 -4.31 -6.84
N TRP A 239 8.73 -4.27 -7.19
CA TRP A 239 7.66 -4.18 -6.19
C TRP A 239 7.54 -5.50 -5.41
N ARG A 240 7.62 -5.42 -4.08
CA ARG A 240 7.56 -6.56 -3.17
C ARG A 240 6.80 -6.21 -1.90
N LYS A 241 5.54 -5.82 -2.08
CA LYS A 241 4.61 -5.75 -0.96
C LYS A 241 4.16 -7.18 -0.60
N PRO A 242 4.31 -7.62 0.66
CA PRO A 242 3.73 -8.87 1.11
C PRO A 242 2.21 -8.83 1.06
N LEU A 243 1.60 -9.98 0.74
CA LEU A 243 0.17 -10.15 0.79
C LEU A 243 -0.36 -9.92 2.21
N PRO A 244 -1.55 -9.33 2.36
CA PRO A 244 -2.21 -9.22 3.65
C PRO A 244 -2.53 -10.61 4.21
N PHE A 245 -2.50 -10.84 5.53
CA PHE A 245 -2.87 -12.17 6.07
C PHE A 245 -4.35 -12.50 5.93
N THR A 246 -4.67 -13.77 5.63
CA THR A 246 -6.05 -14.30 5.56
C THR A 246 -6.56 -14.74 6.92
N ASP A 247 -5.70 -15.37 7.72
CA ASP A 247 -6.08 -15.99 8.98
C ASP A 247 -4.88 -16.25 9.91
N LEU A 248 -5.17 -16.72 11.12
CA LEU A 248 -4.17 -17.05 12.13
C LEU A 248 -3.26 -18.21 11.71
N ASP A 249 -3.74 -19.18 10.93
CA ASP A 249 -2.94 -20.35 10.54
C ASP A 249 -1.85 -19.94 9.54
N GLU A 250 -2.19 -19.09 8.57
CA GLU A 250 -1.25 -18.48 7.65
C GLU A 250 -0.20 -17.65 8.40
N ALA A 251 -0.62 -16.82 9.36
CA ALA A 251 0.31 -16.04 10.19
C ALA A 251 1.21 -16.94 11.05
N ARG A 252 0.68 -18.02 11.62
CA ARG A 252 1.45 -19.01 12.39
C ARG A 252 2.51 -19.70 11.54
N ALA A 253 2.19 -20.03 10.29
CA ALA A 253 3.15 -20.61 9.36
C ALA A 253 4.32 -19.65 9.10
N VAL A 254 4.04 -18.36 8.89
CA VAL A 254 5.08 -17.33 8.71
C VAL A 254 5.95 -17.17 9.96
N VAL A 255 5.34 -17.07 11.14
CA VAL A 255 6.06 -16.98 12.42
C VAL A 255 6.99 -18.17 12.62
N ALA A 256 6.52 -19.38 12.34
CA ALA A 256 7.32 -20.60 12.46
C ALA A 256 8.49 -20.61 11.46
N ASN A 257 8.23 -20.24 10.21
CA ASN A 257 9.24 -20.24 9.14
C ASN A 257 10.35 -19.20 9.39
N GLU A 258 9.97 -17.98 9.78
CA GLU A 258 10.90 -16.89 10.07
C GLU A 258 11.48 -16.94 11.49
N ARG A 259 11.00 -17.86 12.33
CA ARG A 259 11.35 -18.00 13.75
C ARG A 259 11.13 -16.69 14.51
N LEU A 260 9.98 -16.07 14.27
CA LEU A 260 9.60 -14.83 14.96
C LEU A 260 9.24 -15.13 16.42
N ARG A 261 9.69 -14.25 17.33
CA ARG A 261 9.41 -14.37 18.77
C ARG A 261 8.15 -13.58 19.11
N VAL A 262 7.02 -14.25 19.22
CA VAL A 262 5.72 -13.59 19.43
C VAL A 262 4.88 -14.26 20.51
N LEU A 263 3.85 -13.57 21.00
CA LEU A 263 2.76 -14.15 21.80
C LEU A 263 1.47 -14.13 21.01
N TRP A 264 0.81 -15.28 20.94
CA TRP A 264 -0.51 -15.43 20.37
C TRP A 264 -1.61 -15.22 21.42
N PRO A 265 -2.86 -14.99 21.00
CA PRO A 265 -3.99 -14.85 21.91
C PRO A 265 -4.06 -16.00 22.91
N GLY A 266 -4.19 -15.66 24.20
CA GLY A 266 -4.26 -16.61 25.31
C GLY A 266 -2.97 -17.35 25.68
N GLU A 267 -1.86 -17.18 24.95
CA GLU A 267 -0.59 -17.78 25.31
C GLU A 267 0.08 -17.03 26.48
N ARG A 268 0.79 -17.78 27.34
CA ARG A 268 1.60 -17.22 28.43
C ARG A 268 3.06 -17.58 28.20
N GLY A 269 3.96 -16.61 28.30
CA GLY A 269 5.39 -16.87 28.12
C GLY A 269 6.22 -15.61 28.02
N THR A 270 7.40 -15.76 27.44
CA THR A 270 8.32 -14.67 27.10
C THR A 270 8.27 -14.43 25.59
N ALA A 271 8.00 -13.22 25.14
CA ALA A 271 8.23 -12.83 23.75
C ALA A 271 8.88 -11.47 23.69
N ASP A 272 9.95 -11.35 22.93
CA ASP A 272 10.77 -10.14 22.82
C ASP A 272 10.63 -9.53 21.42
N ALA A 273 9.39 -9.44 20.93
CA ALA A 273 9.11 -8.77 19.66
C ALA A 273 7.68 -8.21 19.57
N ALA A 274 6.65 -9.06 19.63
CA ALA A 274 5.26 -8.63 19.49
C ALA A 274 4.28 -9.59 20.19
N ALA A 275 3.12 -9.07 20.56
CA ALA A 275 1.98 -9.82 21.07
C ALA A 275 0.69 -9.41 20.34
N LEU A 276 -0.23 -10.36 20.25
CA LEU A 276 -1.57 -10.22 19.69
C LEU A 276 -2.56 -10.78 20.71
N ASP A 277 -3.63 -10.05 20.99
CA ASP A 277 -4.77 -10.55 21.77
C ASP A 277 -6.09 -10.08 21.16
N GLU A 278 -7.17 -10.76 21.55
CA GLU A 278 -8.54 -10.43 21.12
C GLU A 278 -9.37 -10.03 22.36
N GLU A 279 -9.93 -8.82 22.32
CA GLU A 279 -10.84 -8.33 23.36
C GLU A 279 -12.08 -7.70 22.70
N ASP A 280 -13.27 -8.16 23.11
CA ASP A 280 -14.57 -7.64 22.63
C ASP A 280 -14.71 -7.59 21.09
N GLY A 281 -14.16 -8.60 20.39
CA GLY A 281 -14.20 -8.70 18.93
C GLY A 281 -13.25 -7.74 18.21
N ARG A 282 -12.29 -7.14 18.93
CA ARG A 282 -11.24 -6.29 18.40
C ARG A 282 -9.88 -6.88 18.74
N TRP A 283 -8.90 -6.58 17.91
CA TRP A 283 -7.56 -7.13 18.02
C TRP A 283 -6.57 -6.09 18.51
N HIS A 284 -5.87 -6.39 19.61
CA HIS A 284 -4.81 -5.53 20.14
C HIS A 284 -3.44 -6.09 19.76
N VAL A 285 -2.59 -5.22 19.20
CA VAL A 285 -1.22 -5.55 18.80
C VAL A 285 -0.26 -4.63 19.50
N TRP A 286 0.74 -5.17 20.20
CA TRP A 286 1.76 -4.36 20.87
C TRP A 286 3.15 -5.00 20.83
N ALA A 287 4.18 -4.19 21.05
CA ALA A 287 5.55 -4.65 21.19
C ALA A 287 5.83 -5.09 22.63
N THR A 288 6.53 -6.21 22.77
CA THR A 288 6.86 -6.83 24.06
C THR A 288 8.37 -6.87 24.31
N ASP A 289 8.75 -6.85 25.59
CA ASP A 289 10.12 -7.11 26.06
C ASP A 289 10.36 -8.61 26.36
N GLU A 290 11.59 -9.01 26.70
CA GLU A 290 11.92 -10.41 27.03
C GLU A 290 11.06 -11.07 28.12
N LYS A 291 10.32 -10.30 28.94
CA LYS A 291 9.42 -10.81 29.98
C LYS A 291 7.95 -10.72 29.58
N ALA A 292 7.68 -10.47 28.31
CA ALA A 292 6.33 -10.19 27.79
C ALA A 292 5.67 -8.93 28.36
N GLY A 293 6.46 -8.02 28.95
CA GLY A 293 5.98 -6.71 29.34
C GLY A 293 5.71 -5.84 28.11
N ALA A 294 4.56 -5.17 28.07
CA ALA A 294 4.28 -4.17 27.05
C ALA A 294 5.21 -2.97 27.24
N TRP A 295 5.91 -2.57 26.18
CA TRP A 295 6.69 -1.32 26.18
C TRP A 295 6.21 -0.32 25.11
N SER A 296 5.07 -0.63 24.49
CA SER A 296 4.28 0.27 23.64
C SER A 296 2.81 0.17 24.01
N ASP A 297 2.07 1.27 23.86
CA ASP A 297 0.59 1.28 24.04
C ASP A 297 -0.15 0.38 23.02
N GLY A 298 0.54 -0.02 21.95
CA GLY A 298 0.01 -0.88 20.91
C GLY A 298 -0.97 -0.17 19.98
N SER A 299 -1.74 -0.96 19.24
CA SER A 299 -2.74 -0.49 18.28
C SER A 299 -3.91 -1.46 18.25
N TRP A 300 -5.12 -0.93 18.12
CA TRP A 300 -6.36 -1.69 18.02
C TRP A 300 -6.84 -1.75 16.58
N HIS A 301 -7.34 -2.92 16.17
CA HIS A 301 -7.82 -3.21 14.82
C HIS A 301 -9.17 -3.92 14.91
N ASP A 302 -10.07 -3.56 14.01
CA ASP A 302 -11.40 -4.18 13.93
C ASP A 302 -11.40 -5.41 12.99
N ASP A 303 -10.40 -5.52 12.12
CA ASP A 303 -10.14 -6.66 11.24
C ASP A 303 -8.94 -7.48 11.73
N VAL A 304 -9.06 -8.82 11.65
CA VAL A 304 -7.99 -9.73 12.06
C VAL A 304 -6.81 -9.68 11.09
N GLY A 305 -7.06 -9.51 9.79
CA GLY A 305 -6.01 -9.42 8.78
C GLY A 305 -5.12 -8.20 8.99
N ASP A 306 -5.71 -7.03 9.24
CA ASP A 306 -4.98 -5.80 9.58
C ASP A 306 -4.14 -5.98 10.85
N ALA A 307 -4.73 -6.62 11.87
CA ALA A 307 -4.04 -6.93 13.11
C ALA A 307 -2.84 -7.85 12.87
N LEU A 308 -3.00 -8.89 12.07
CA LEU A 308 -1.94 -9.85 11.75
C LEU A 308 -0.81 -9.20 10.94
N ASP A 309 -1.14 -8.35 9.96
CA ASP A 309 -0.14 -7.59 9.21
C ASP A 309 0.69 -6.70 10.13
N ARG A 310 0.01 -6.00 11.06
CA ARG A 310 0.66 -5.16 12.05
C ARG A 310 1.52 -5.97 13.03
N PHE A 311 1.00 -7.11 13.48
CA PHE A 311 1.66 -8.01 14.43
C PHE A 311 2.96 -8.58 13.86
N ILE A 312 2.91 -9.12 12.64
CA ILE A 312 4.08 -9.69 11.96
C ILE A 312 5.09 -8.58 11.60
N SER A 313 4.63 -7.42 11.13
CA SER A 313 5.50 -6.27 10.86
C SER A 313 6.23 -5.78 12.12
N THR A 314 5.53 -5.73 13.25
CA THR A 314 6.11 -5.37 14.55
C THR A 314 7.15 -6.38 14.99
N ALA A 315 6.84 -7.68 14.87
CA ALA A 315 7.77 -8.76 15.22
C ALA A 315 9.07 -8.71 14.38
N ARG A 316 8.94 -8.58 13.05
CA ARG A 316 10.08 -8.46 12.12
C ARG A 316 10.95 -7.24 12.44
N SER A 317 10.33 -6.11 12.76
CA SER A 317 11.04 -4.86 13.07
C SER A 317 11.86 -4.96 14.37
N ASN A 318 11.30 -5.60 15.40
CA ASN A 318 11.96 -5.73 16.70
C ASN A 318 13.04 -6.83 16.70
N GLN A 319 12.85 -7.93 15.98
CA GLN A 319 13.86 -8.98 15.83
C GLN A 319 15.12 -8.51 15.08
N ARG A 320 15.01 -7.49 14.21
CA ARG A 320 16.13 -6.92 13.45
C ARG A 320 16.95 -5.89 14.24
N ARG A 321 16.52 -5.49 15.44
CA ARG A 321 17.32 -4.63 16.32
C ARG A 321 18.28 -5.51 17.13
N PRO A 322 19.59 -5.21 17.17
CA PRO A 322 20.48 -5.87 18.12
C PRO A 322 19.98 -5.55 19.53
N LEU A 323 19.83 -6.60 20.36
CA LEU A 323 19.55 -6.50 21.79
C LEU A 323 20.50 -5.45 22.38
N ARG A 324 19.95 -4.36 22.92
CA ARG A 324 20.72 -3.29 23.56
C ARG A 324 21.12 -3.68 24.97
#